data_AF-A0A3S4I577-F1
#
_entry.id   AF-A0A3S4I577-F1
#
_cell.length_a   1.000
_cell.length_b   1.000
_cell.length_c   1.000
_cell.angle_alpha   90.00
_cell.angle_beta   90.00
_cell.angle_gamma   90.00
#
_symmetry.space_group_name_H-M   'P 1'
#
loop_
_entity.id
_entity.type
_entity.pdbx_description
1 polymer ?
#
loop_
_entity_poly.entity_id
_entity_poly.type
_entity_poly.pdbx_seq_one_letter_code
_entity_poly.pdbx_strand_id
1 'polypeptide(L)'
;MAIDANVLINERIREELRNGMPPHSAIHAGYDHAWHTILDSNVTTLIAGLALMIFGSGPVRGFAIVHCLGILTSMFSAVLVSRGLVHLWYGRRRKLTSLAIGQVWKPENKG
;
A
#
# COMPACT_ATOMS: atom_id res chain seq x y z
N MET A 1 11.03 -4.39 3.40
CA MET A 1 10.02 -3.83 4.34
C MET A 1 8.57 -4.16 3.95
N ALA A 2 8.28 -4.59 2.72
CA ALA A 2 6.91 -4.90 2.27
C ALA A 2 6.13 -5.93 3.11
N ILE A 3 6.82 -6.90 3.73
CA ILE A 3 6.17 -7.92 4.57
C ILE A 3 5.66 -7.34 5.91
N ASP A 4 6.40 -6.40 6.49
CA ASP A 4 6.08 -5.76 7.78
C ASP A 4 4.83 -4.87 7.64
N ALA A 5 4.77 -4.12 6.55
CA ALA A 5 3.60 -3.32 6.22
C ALA A 5 2.32 -4.16 6.01
N ASN A 6 2.44 -5.34 5.40
CA ASN A 6 1.29 -6.23 5.22
C ASN A 6 0.80 -6.80 6.57
N VAL A 7 1.72 -7.13 7.47
CA VAL A 7 1.38 -7.56 8.83
C VAL A 7 0.70 -6.41 9.60
N LEU A 8 1.21 -5.18 9.50
CA LEU A 8 0.62 -4.00 10.14
C LEU A 8 -0.80 -3.69 9.64
N ILE A 9 -1.04 -3.78 8.34
CA ILE A 9 -2.38 -3.64 7.73
C ILE A 9 -3.34 -4.66 8.32
N ASN A 10 -2.92 -5.93 8.32
CA ASN A 10 -3.79 -7.02 8.71
C ASN A 10 -4.10 -6.96 10.21
N GLU A 11 -3.12 -6.56 11.02
CA GLU A 11 -3.33 -6.34 12.45
C GLU A 11 -4.23 -5.14 12.71
N ARG A 12 -4.06 -4.03 11.98
CA ARG A 12 -4.92 -2.85 12.16
C ARG A 12 -6.37 -3.12 11.75
N ILE A 13 -6.59 -3.82 10.64
CA ILE A 13 -7.94 -4.24 10.23
C ILE A 13 -8.55 -5.15 11.29
N ARG A 14 -7.77 -6.08 11.86
CA ARG A 14 -8.21 -6.96 12.94
C ARG A 14 -8.59 -6.19 14.21
N GLU A 15 -7.87 -5.12 14.51
CA GLU A 15 -8.10 -4.22 15.64
C GLU A 15 -9.39 -3.39 15.45
N GLU A 16 -9.60 -2.80 14.28
CA GLU A 16 -10.83 -2.04 13.98
C GLU A 16 -12.08 -2.94 13.92
N LEU A 17 -11.94 -4.18 13.43
CA LEU A 17 -13.01 -5.18 13.48
C LEU A 17 -13.37 -5.58 14.91
N ARG A 18 -12.38 -5.66 15.81
CA ARG A 18 -12.61 -5.89 17.25
C ARG A 18 -13.32 -4.73 17.93
N ASN A 19 -13.09 -3.50 17.46
CA ASN A 19 -13.76 -2.30 17.93
C ASN A 19 -15.20 -2.16 17.43
N GLY A 20 -15.72 -3.15 16.69
CA GLY A 20 -17.09 -3.18 16.20
C GLY A 20 -17.33 -2.31 14.96
N MET A 21 -16.26 -1.83 14.31
CA MET A 21 -16.41 -1.10 13.06
C MET A 21 -16.93 -2.02 11.94
N PRO A 22 -17.82 -1.51 11.06
CA PRO A 22 -18.27 -2.28 9.92
C PRO A 22 -17.08 -2.69 9.04
N PRO A 23 -17.01 -3.95 8.57
CA PRO A 23 -15.83 -4.49 7.88
C PRO A 23 -15.38 -3.66 6.69
N HIS A 24 -16.33 -3.08 5.97
CA HIS A 24 -16.05 -2.24 4.80
C HIS A 24 -15.36 -0.92 5.18
N SER A 25 -15.70 -0.35 6.34
CA SER A 25 -15.07 0.87 6.86
C SER A 25 -13.68 0.57 7.42
N ALA A 26 -13.55 -0.55 8.15
CA ALA A 26 -12.28 -1.00 8.71
C ALA A 26 -11.22 -1.30 7.63
N ILE A 27 -11.63 -1.93 6.52
CA ILE A 27 -10.73 -2.20 5.39
C ILE A 27 -10.29 -0.90 4.71
N HIS A 28 -11.22 0.03 4.47
CA HIS A 28 -10.88 1.31 3.84
C HIS A 28 -9.95 2.14 4.72
N ALA A 29 -10.25 2.27 6.00
CA ALA A 29 -9.42 3.00 6.95
C ALA A 29 -8.03 2.36 7.11
N GLY A 30 -7.96 1.02 7.18
CA GLY A 30 -6.70 0.28 7.25
C GLY A 30 -5.84 0.45 6.01
N TYR A 31 -6.43 0.46 4.81
CA TYR A 31 -5.70 0.66 3.56
C TYR A 31 -5.16 2.10 3.41
N ASP A 32 -5.97 3.11 3.75
CA ASP A 32 -5.58 4.52 3.62
C ASP A 32 -4.41 4.87 4.54
N HIS A 33 -4.48 4.44 5.80
CA HIS A 33 -3.41 4.66 6.76
C HIS A 33 -2.14 3.91 6.39
N ALA A 34 -2.26 2.63 6.02
CA ALA A 34 -1.10 1.84 5.72
C ALA A 34 -0.42 2.22 4.40
N TRP A 35 -1.17 2.76 3.43
CA TRP A 35 -0.57 3.31 2.22
C TRP A 35 0.43 4.42 2.54
N HIS A 36 0.08 5.33 3.45
CA HIS A 36 0.99 6.38 3.93
C HIS A 36 2.22 5.78 4.62
N THR A 37 2.04 4.80 5.50
CA THR A 37 3.16 4.14 6.20
C THR A 37 4.09 3.39 5.23
N ILE A 38 3.54 2.72 4.22
CA ILE A 38 4.31 2.02 3.18
C ILE A 38 5.12 3.03 2.38
N LEU A 39 4.51 4.13 1.97
CA LEU A 39 5.18 5.17 1.22
C LEU A 39 6.36 5.74 2.03
N ASP A 40 6.11 6.12 3.27
CA ASP A 40 7.11 6.72 4.16
C ASP A 40 8.27 5.76 4.49
N SER A 41 7.95 4.48 4.68
CA SER A 41 8.91 3.40 4.85
C SER A 41 9.85 3.25 3.65
N ASN A 42 9.30 3.27 2.43
CA ASN A 42 10.11 3.19 1.20
C ASN A 42 10.94 4.46 0.99
N VAL A 43 10.41 5.65 1.32
CA VAL A 43 11.13 6.92 1.24
C VAL A 43 12.29 6.96 2.24
N THR A 44 12.08 6.54 3.49
CA THR A 44 13.14 6.46 4.50
C THR A 44 14.25 5.50 4.07
N THR A 45 13.88 4.36 3.49
CA THR A 45 14.84 3.39 2.94
C THR A 45 15.62 3.99 1.76
N LEU A 46 14.99 4.82 0.93
CA LEU A 46 15.63 5.56 -0.15
C LEU A 46 16.68 6.56 0.38
N ILE A 47 16.36 7.27 1.46
CA ILE A 47 17.30 8.20 2.11
C ILE A 47 18.51 7.43 2.67
N ALA A 48 18.28 6.28 3.31
CA ALA A 48 19.36 5.42 3.78
C ALA A 48 20.21 4.89 2.62
N GLY A 49 19.59 4.45 1.52
CA GLY A 49 20.28 4.03 0.30
C GLY A 49 21.13 5.16 -0.31
N LEU A 50 20.61 6.39 -0.30
CA LEU A 50 21.35 7.56 -0.76
C LEU A 50 22.57 7.86 0.13
N ALA A 51 22.40 7.77 1.45
CA ALA A 51 23.51 7.91 2.40
C ALA A 51 24.59 6.83 2.16
N LEU A 52 24.20 5.57 1.96
CA LEU A 52 25.11 4.48 1.59
C LEU A 52 25.79 4.72 0.22
N MET A 53 25.14 5.41 -0.71
CA MET A 53 25.74 5.72 -2.02
C MET A 53 26.80 6.82 -1.93
N ILE A 54 26.63 7.79 -1.01
CA ILE A 54 27.55 8.91 -0.78
C ILE A 54 28.71 8.50 0.12
N PHE A 55 28.41 7.81 1.23
CA PHE A 55 29.40 7.47 2.26
C PHE A 55 29.94 6.03 2.15
N GLY A 56 29.28 5.16 1.39
CA GLY A 56 29.70 3.77 1.21
C GLY A 56 30.83 3.62 0.17
N SER A 57 31.70 2.66 0.41
CA SER A 57 32.82 2.31 -0.47
C SER A 57 32.77 0.84 -0.89
N GLY A 58 33.40 0.54 -2.03
CA GLY A 58 33.51 -0.82 -2.56
C GLY A 58 32.15 -1.51 -2.78
N PRO A 59 31.93 -2.73 -2.23
CA PRO A 59 30.69 -3.50 -2.42
C PRO A 59 29.42 -2.79 -1.92
N VAL A 60 29.52 -1.98 -0.87
CA VAL A 60 28.36 -1.29 -0.25
C VAL A 60 27.77 -0.26 -1.19
N ARG A 61 28.62 0.43 -1.97
CA ARG A 61 28.16 1.40 -2.98
C ARG A 61 27.42 0.70 -4.14
N GLY A 62 27.89 -0.48 -4.56
CA GLY A 62 27.22 -1.29 -5.58
C GLY A 62 25.84 -1.77 -5.11
N PHE A 63 25.74 -2.23 -3.86
CA PHE A 63 24.45 -2.57 -3.24
C PHE A 63 23.50 -1.37 -3.20
N ALA A 64 23.99 -0.20 -2.77
CA ALA A 64 23.18 1.01 -2.67
C ALA A 64 22.59 1.43 -4.02
N ILE A 65 23.37 1.35 -5.10
CA ILE A 65 22.92 1.70 -6.45
C ILE A 65 21.78 0.79 -6.90
N VAL A 66 21.95 -0.55 -6.80
CA VAL A 66 20.90 -1.51 -7.18
C VAL A 66 19.65 -1.32 -6.32
N HIS A 67 19.83 -1.04 -5.03
CA HIS A 67 18.74 -0.82 -4.09
C HIS A 67 17.93 0.44 -4.43
N CYS A 68 18.59 1.57 -4.67
CA CYS A 68 17.94 2.80 -5.10
C CYS A 68 17.20 2.62 -6.43
N LEU A 69 17.79 1.92 -7.40
CA LEU A 69 17.18 1.67 -8.70
C LEU A 69 15.94 0.77 -8.59
N GLY A 70 15.97 -0.22 -7.69
CA GLY A 70 14.83 -1.07 -7.36
C GLY A 70 13.67 -0.30 -6.74
N ILE A 71 13.93 0.58 -5.76
CA ILE A 71 12.88 1.40 -5.14
C ILE A 71 12.30 2.40 -6.15
N LEU A 72 13.14 3.10 -6.93
CA LEU A 72 12.68 4.05 -7.94
C LEU A 72 11.80 3.38 -9.00
N THR A 73 12.21 2.22 -9.51
CA THR A 73 11.43 1.46 -10.49
C THR A 73 10.11 0.98 -9.90
N SER A 74 10.11 0.54 -8.64
CA SER A 74 8.90 0.12 -7.92
C SER A 74 7.94 1.29 -7.66
N MET A 75 8.43 2.44 -7.21
CA MET A 75 7.61 3.66 -7.00
C MET A 75 7.06 4.19 -8.32
N PHE A 76 7.88 4.24 -9.37
CA PHE A 76 7.44 4.64 -10.70
C PHE A 76 6.36 3.71 -11.24
N SER A 77 6.55 2.39 -11.08
CA SER A 77 5.53 1.40 -11.40
C SER A 77 4.28 1.61 -10.55
N ALA A 78 4.39 1.82 -9.24
CA ALA A 78 3.22 2.09 -8.40
C ALA A 78 2.46 3.36 -8.84
N VAL A 79 3.16 4.44 -9.20
CA VAL A 79 2.51 5.68 -9.63
C VAL A 79 1.90 5.55 -11.03
N LEU A 80 2.62 4.99 -12.01
CA LEU A 80 2.12 4.84 -13.38
C LEU A 80 1.14 3.67 -13.54
N VAL A 81 1.39 2.55 -12.88
CA VAL A 81 0.50 1.37 -12.90
C VAL A 81 -0.71 1.63 -12.02
N SER A 82 -0.63 2.21 -10.82
CA SER A 82 -1.87 2.52 -10.08
C SER A 82 -2.69 3.59 -10.79
N ARG A 83 -2.08 4.68 -11.30
CA ARG A 83 -2.83 5.69 -12.06
C ARG A 83 -3.32 5.15 -13.39
N GLY A 84 -2.52 4.35 -14.10
CA GLY A 84 -2.86 3.74 -15.37
C GLY A 84 -3.93 2.65 -15.23
N LEU A 85 -3.86 1.81 -14.21
CA LEU A 85 -4.86 0.79 -13.90
C LEU A 85 -6.16 1.44 -13.45
N VAL A 86 -6.11 2.47 -12.59
CA VAL A 86 -7.29 3.26 -12.22
C VAL A 86 -7.87 3.98 -13.44
N HIS A 87 -7.06 4.61 -14.28
CA HIS A 87 -7.55 5.30 -15.48
C HIS A 87 -8.06 4.32 -16.55
N LEU A 88 -7.48 3.14 -16.69
CA LEU A 88 -7.90 2.12 -17.65
C LEU A 88 -9.18 1.42 -17.20
N TRP A 89 -9.32 1.13 -15.89
CA TRP A 89 -10.52 0.50 -15.32
C TRP A 89 -11.67 1.49 -15.09
N TYR A 90 -11.39 2.70 -14.59
CA TYR A 90 -12.42 3.70 -14.27
C TYR A 90 -12.62 4.76 -15.37
N GLY A 91 -11.61 5.04 -16.22
CA GLY A 91 -11.72 6.06 -17.27
C GLY A 91 -12.70 5.71 -18.39
N ARG A 92 -13.13 4.45 -18.52
CA ARG A 92 -14.15 4.03 -19.49
C ARG A 92 -15.59 4.03 -18.96
N ARG A 93 -15.84 4.39 -17.69
CA ARG A 93 -17.19 4.36 -17.10
C ARG A 93 -17.51 5.66 -16.38
N ARG A 94 -18.21 6.58 -17.06
CA ARG A 94 -18.74 7.85 -16.50
C ARG A 94 -19.75 7.69 -15.35
N LYS A 95 -20.13 6.46 -14.97
CA LYS A 95 -20.97 6.14 -13.80
C LYS A 95 -20.57 4.76 -13.26
N LEU A 96 -20.06 4.68 -12.04
CA LEU A 96 -19.82 3.40 -11.37
C LEU A 96 -20.47 3.43 -9.99
N THR A 97 -21.67 2.84 -9.95
CA THR A 97 -22.59 2.78 -8.80
C THR A 97 -22.42 1.49 -7.98
N SER A 98 -21.45 0.62 -8.29
CA SER A 98 -21.25 -0.64 -7.57
C SER A 98 -19.85 -1.22 -7.79
N LEU A 99 -19.23 -1.68 -6.69
CA LEU A 99 -18.04 -2.52 -6.68
C LEU A 99 -18.44 -3.93 -6.24
N ALA A 100 -18.12 -4.93 -7.06
CA ALA A 100 -18.24 -6.35 -6.76
C ALA A 100 -17.10 -6.78 -5.82
N ILE A 101 -17.12 -6.27 -4.59
CA ILE A 101 -16.47 -6.93 -3.46
C ILE A 101 -17.44 -8.00 -2.96
N GLY A 102 -16.90 -9.20 -2.70
CA GLY A 102 -17.63 -10.42 -2.41
C GLY A 102 -18.81 -10.27 -1.45
N GLN A 103 -19.80 -11.15 -1.62
CA GLN A 103 -21.08 -11.19 -0.92
C GLN A 103 -20.95 -10.81 0.56
N VAL A 104 -21.32 -9.57 0.89
CA VAL A 104 -21.48 -9.12 2.28
C VAL A 104 -22.76 -9.76 2.80
N TRP A 105 -22.64 -10.92 3.44
CA TRP A 105 -23.75 -11.52 4.18
C TRP A 105 -24.11 -10.62 5.36
N LYS A 106 -25.39 -10.25 5.48
CA LYS A 106 -25.94 -9.40 6.52
C LYS A 106 -26.91 -10.26 7.35
N PRO A 107 -26.65 -10.51 8.65
CA PRO A 107 -27.62 -11.19 9.49
C PRO A 107 -28.89 -10.35 9.61
N GLU A 108 -30.02 -10.94 9.27
CA GLU A 108 -31.35 -10.37 9.45
C GLU A 108 -31.67 -10.28 10.95
N ASN A 109 -31.82 -9.05 11.45
CA ASN A 109 -32.36 -8.81 12.79
C ASN A 109 -33.85 -9.16 12.77
N LYS A 110 -34.21 -10.31 13.33
CA LYS A 110 -35.58 -10.65 13.70
C LYS A 110 -35.92 -9.99 15.04
N GLY A 111 -36.68 -8.91 14.98
CA GLY A 111 -37.56 -8.45 16.05
C GLY A 111 -38.99 -8.75 15.65
#